data_AF-A0A4S8ILP6-F1
#
_entry.id   AF-A0A4S8ILP6-F1
#
_cell.length_a   1.000
_cell.length_b   1.000
_cell.length_c   1.000
_cell.angle_alpha   90.00
_cell.angle_beta   90.00
_cell.angle_gamma   90.00
#
_symmetry.space_group_name_H-M   'P 1'
#
loop_
_entity.id
_entity.type
_entity.pdbx_description
1 polymer ?
#
loop_
_entity_poly.entity_id
_entity_poly.type
_entity_poly.pdbx_seq_one_letter_code
_entity_poly.pdbx_strand_id
1 'polypeptide(L)'
;MKYIYTATQQMPSNAAEPPCSVGPATAYLAVTYLDRFLTKRVTQVKKPWFTVFLSLTCLSLASKMLDHGFSVAEFQATQPFQFMPETIERLQYLVLESLGWRMRSITPFAFLDYFLSSFPSTDPRQVRDLKDRASKTLFQEMLLGFKPSVIAASALHFAAFDLFPAQFPDFEAAVSSSLGLDPEKLRVCQEIMRKVNTNRCDLAAAKKVVSGSYTPLAAMEHGGEGDTIAGSGSGSDGRDDGKATFQIVPTK
;
A
#
# COMPACT_ATOMS: atom_id res chain seq x y z
N MET A 1 6.56 0.77 -5.53
CA MET A 1 5.91 1.39 -4.35
C MET A 1 4.63 2.14 -4.69
N LYS A 2 4.63 3.18 -5.54
CA LYS A 2 3.39 3.84 -5.99
C LYS A 2 2.33 2.85 -6.52
N TYR A 3 2.71 1.78 -7.21
CA TYR A 3 1.79 0.79 -7.78
C TYR A 3 1.08 -0.13 -6.78
N ILE A 4 1.79 -0.69 -5.78
CA ILE A 4 1.16 -1.45 -4.68
C ILE A 4 0.19 -0.53 -3.93
N TYR A 5 0.57 0.75 -3.82
CA TYR A 5 -0.18 1.78 -3.12
C TYR A 5 -1.39 2.33 -3.89
N THR A 6 -1.30 2.53 -5.22
CA THR A 6 -2.46 2.91 -6.04
C THR A 6 -3.41 1.73 -6.21
N ALA A 7 -2.91 0.51 -6.37
CA ALA A 7 -3.77 -0.68 -6.41
C ALA A 7 -4.62 -0.84 -5.14
N THR A 8 -4.13 -0.40 -3.97
CA THR A 8 -4.89 -0.43 -2.71
C THR A 8 -5.72 0.82 -2.43
N GLN A 9 -5.45 1.97 -3.07
CA GLN A 9 -6.20 3.23 -2.86
C GLN A 9 -7.24 3.57 -3.91
N GLN A 10 -7.24 2.91 -5.08
CA GLN A 10 -8.16 3.19 -6.17
C GLN A 10 -9.50 2.43 -6.05
N MET A 11 -10.13 2.42 -4.88
CA MET A 11 -11.37 1.67 -4.65
C MET A 11 -12.56 2.60 -4.37
N PRO A 12 -13.57 2.66 -5.27
CA PRO A 12 -14.79 3.45 -5.05
C PRO A 12 -15.69 2.79 -3.98
N SER A 13 -16.36 3.61 -3.19
CA SER A 13 -17.15 3.24 -2.00
C SER A 13 -18.48 2.52 -2.25
N ASN A 14 -18.73 1.98 -3.45
CA ASN A 14 -20.05 1.42 -3.79
C ASN A 14 -20.04 0.20 -4.72
N ALA A 15 -18.97 -0.60 -4.71
CA ALA A 15 -18.94 -1.91 -5.34
C ALA A 15 -18.65 -2.97 -4.29
N ALA A 16 -19.22 -4.17 -4.47
CA ALA A 16 -18.94 -5.35 -3.66
C ALA A 16 -17.43 -5.46 -3.37
N GLU A 17 -17.07 -5.86 -2.14
CA GLU A 17 -15.68 -5.86 -1.68
C GLU A 17 -14.74 -6.46 -2.74
N PRO A 18 -13.58 -5.84 -2.97
CA PRO A 18 -12.64 -6.34 -3.96
C PRO A 18 -12.16 -7.75 -3.58
N PRO A 19 -11.87 -8.61 -4.57
CA PRO A 19 -11.47 -9.99 -4.33
C PRO A 19 -10.19 -10.12 -3.47
N CYS A 20 -9.40 -9.04 -3.30
CA CYS A 20 -8.23 -9.06 -2.44
C CYS A 20 -7.92 -7.69 -1.82
N SER A 21 -8.39 -7.44 -0.60
CA SER A 21 -7.96 -6.30 0.21
C SER A 21 -6.62 -6.64 0.89
N VAL A 22 -5.53 -6.04 0.39
CA VAL A 22 -4.21 -6.25 0.99
C VAL A 22 -4.14 -5.49 2.32
N GLY A 23 -4.09 -6.22 3.42
CA GLY A 23 -3.91 -5.65 4.74
C GLY A 23 -2.60 -4.85 4.89
N PRO A 24 -2.54 -3.82 5.75
CA PRO A 24 -1.36 -2.97 5.92
C PRO A 24 -0.06 -3.71 6.23
N ALA A 25 -0.13 -4.71 7.09
CA ALA A 25 1.02 -5.53 7.46
C ALA A 25 1.57 -6.31 6.26
N THR A 26 0.68 -6.87 5.42
CA THR A 26 1.05 -7.57 4.19
C THR A 26 1.74 -6.64 3.20
N ALA A 27 1.16 -5.46 2.96
CA ALA A 27 1.73 -4.47 2.05
C ALA A 27 3.12 -4.03 2.51
N TYR A 28 3.28 -3.76 3.81
CA TYR A 28 4.56 -3.37 4.38
C TYR A 28 5.62 -4.46 4.21
N LEU A 29 5.25 -5.71 4.50
CA LEU A 29 6.15 -6.85 4.38
C LEU A 29 6.54 -7.09 2.90
N ALA A 30 5.59 -6.95 1.98
CA ALA A 30 5.84 -7.04 0.55
C ALA A 30 6.83 -5.96 0.06
N VAL A 31 6.66 -4.71 0.51
CA VAL A 31 7.59 -3.62 0.18
C VAL A 31 8.97 -3.86 0.79
N THR A 32 9.03 -4.42 2.01
CA THR A 32 10.30 -4.81 2.64
C THR A 32 11.02 -5.88 1.83
N TYR A 33 10.30 -6.87 1.29
CA TYR A 33 10.89 -7.88 0.41
C TYR A 33 11.38 -7.29 -0.90
N LEU A 34 10.59 -6.41 -1.51
CA LEU A 34 10.94 -5.72 -2.75
C LEU A 34 12.21 -4.89 -2.57
N ASP A 35 12.29 -4.08 -1.51
CA ASP A 35 13.44 -3.23 -1.20
C ASP A 35 14.73 -4.05 -0.99
N ARG A 36 14.64 -5.14 -0.20
CA ARG A 36 15.76 -6.06 0.05
C ARG A 36 16.20 -6.78 -1.23
N PHE A 37 15.26 -7.19 -2.09
CA PHE A 37 15.57 -7.78 -3.38
C PHE A 37 16.34 -6.80 -4.26
N LEU A 38 15.80 -5.59 -4.41
CA LEU A 38 16.37 -4.55 -5.26
C LEU A 38 17.78 -4.19 -4.79
N THR A 39 17.99 -4.04 -3.48
CA THR A 39 19.32 -3.76 -2.90
C THR A 39 20.39 -4.77 -3.33
N LYS A 40 20.03 -6.06 -3.50
CA LYS A 40 20.98 -7.12 -3.87
C LYS A 40 21.06 -7.40 -5.37
N ARG A 41 20.00 -7.10 -6.12
CA ARG A 41 19.83 -7.52 -7.52
C ARG A 41 19.48 -6.34 -8.45
N VAL A 42 19.95 -5.12 -8.13
CA VAL A 42 19.68 -3.87 -8.88
C VAL A 42 19.83 -4.05 -10.39
N THR A 43 20.85 -4.80 -10.83
CA THR A 43 21.22 -4.98 -12.25
C THR A 43 20.24 -5.82 -13.07
N GLN A 44 19.29 -6.52 -12.43
CA GLN A 44 18.30 -7.38 -13.10
C GLN A 44 16.99 -6.64 -13.44
N VAL A 45 16.74 -5.46 -12.84
CA VAL A 45 15.50 -4.70 -13.06
C VAL A 45 15.71 -3.65 -14.15
N LYS A 46 15.70 -4.09 -15.41
CA LYS A 46 15.87 -3.20 -16.58
C LYS A 46 14.56 -2.79 -17.25
N LYS A 47 13.43 -3.44 -16.92
CA LYS A 47 12.14 -3.24 -17.60
C LYS A 47 11.02 -2.89 -16.61
N PRO A 48 10.16 -1.88 -16.91
CA PRO A 48 9.09 -1.45 -16.02
C PRO A 48 8.10 -2.56 -15.62
N TRP A 49 7.78 -3.47 -16.54
CA TRP A 49 6.90 -4.61 -16.26
C TRP A 49 7.50 -5.57 -15.21
N PHE A 50 8.82 -5.72 -15.17
CA PHE A 50 9.49 -6.62 -14.23
C PHE A 50 9.29 -6.14 -12.79
N THR A 51 9.30 -4.83 -12.57
CA THR A 51 9.02 -4.23 -11.26
C THR A 51 7.61 -4.53 -10.79
N VAL A 52 6.63 -4.57 -11.70
CA VAL A 52 5.25 -4.94 -11.36
C VAL A 52 5.17 -6.42 -10.98
N PHE A 53 5.86 -7.30 -11.71
CA PHE A 53 5.83 -8.74 -11.43
C PHE A 53 6.55 -9.07 -10.12
N LEU A 54 7.66 -8.39 -9.88
CA LEU A 54 8.41 -8.49 -8.64
C LEU A 54 7.55 -8.01 -7.46
N SER A 55 6.83 -6.90 -7.63
CA SER A 55 5.89 -6.38 -6.62
C SER A 55 4.79 -7.40 -6.29
N LEU A 56 4.17 -8.01 -7.31
CA LEU A 56 3.15 -9.05 -7.15
C LEU A 56 3.69 -10.31 -6.47
N THR A 57 4.91 -10.70 -6.82
CA THR A 57 5.61 -11.84 -6.21
C THR A 57 5.88 -11.59 -4.73
N CYS A 58 6.41 -10.42 -4.38
CA CYS A 58 6.64 -10.03 -3.00
C CYS A 58 5.33 -9.99 -2.20
N LEU A 59 4.24 -9.56 -2.83
CA LEU A 59 2.91 -9.52 -2.22
C LEU A 59 2.34 -10.92 -1.94
N SER A 60 2.46 -11.84 -2.91
CA SER A 60 2.06 -13.24 -2.73
C SER A 60 2.87 -13.90 -1.60
N LEU A 61 4.19 -13.70 -1.58
CA LEU A 61 5.06 -14.22 -0.52
C LEU A 61 4.72 -13.61 0.85
N ALA A 62 4.44 -12.32 0.93
CA ALA A 62 4.07 -11.66 2.18
C ALA A 62 2.74 -12.20 2.72
N SER A 63 1.78 -12.43 1.84
CA SER A 63 0.47 -12.96 2.21
C SER A 63 0.58 -14.38 2.74
N LYS A 64 1.33 -15.27 2.06
CA LYS A 64 1.66 -16.61 2.56
C LYS A 64 2.36 -16.59 3.91
N MET A 65 3.24 -15.62 4.15
CA MET A 65 3.99 -15.50 5.40
C MET A 65 3.16 -15.01 6.60
N LEU A 66 2.07 -14.29 6.34
CA LEU A 66 1.16 -13.79 7.37
C LEU A 66 -0.15 -14.59 7.43
N ASP A 67 -0.26 -15.69 6.68
CA ASP A 67 -1.48 -16.50 6.53
C ASP A 67 -2.70 -15.67 6.09
N HIS A 68 -2.46 -14.70 5.20
CA HIS A 68 -3.49 -13.87 4.60
C HIS A 68 -3.86 -14.40 3.22
N GLY A 69 -5.16 -14.34 2.88
CA GLY A 69 -5.65 -14.70 1.55
C GLY A 69 -5.15 -13.73 0.48
N PHE A 70 -4.41 -14.24 -0.50
CA PHE A 70 -4.03 -13.48 -1.70
C PHE A 70 -4.00 -14.39 -2.92
N SER A 71 -4.86 -14.12 -3.89
CA SER A 71 -4.87 -14.81 -5.18
C SER A 71 -4.10 -14.02 -6.22
N VAL A 72 -2.99 -14.59 -6.66
CA VAL A 72 -2.20 -14.03 -7.77
C VAL A 72 -3.03 -13.98 -9.05
N ALA A 73 -3.90 -14.96 -9.27
CA ALA A 73 -4.76 -15.05 -10.44
C ALA A 73 -5.81 -13.93 -10.47
N GLU A 74 -6.47 -13.66 -9.34
CA GLU A 74 -7.45 -12.57 -9.23
C GLU A 74 -6.77 -11.21 -9.43
N PHE A 75 -5.59 -11.01 -8.84
CA PHE A 75 -4.84 -9.77 -9.05
C PHE A 75 -4.43 -9.62 -10.52
N GLN A 76 -3.92 -10.68 -11.15
CA GLN A 76 -3.51 -10.65 -12.55
C GLN A 76 -4.67 -10.33 -13.51
N ALA A 77 -5.90 -10.78 -13.20
CA ALA A 77 -7.09 -10.45 -13.98
C ALA A 77 -7.38 -8.93 -14.03
N THR A 78 -6.89 -8.16 -13.06
CA THR A 78 -7.00 -6.68 -13.04
C THR A 78 -5.91 -5.96 -13.84
N GLN A 79 -4.93 -6.70 -14.37
CA GLN A 79 -3.74 -6.13 -15.00
C GLN A 79 -3.74 -6.37 -16.51
N PRO A 80 -3.12 -5.47 -17.31
CA PRO A 80 -3.09 -5.60 -18.77
C PRO A 80 -2.09 -6.65 -19.29
N PHE A 81 -1.55 -7.52 -18.42
CA PHE A 81 -0.50 -8.48 -18.76
C PHE A 81 -0.77 -9.84 -18.08
N GLN A 82 -0.37 -10.93 -18.73
CA GLN A 82 -0.60 -12.29 -18.24
C GLN A 82 0.69 -13.08 -17.91
N PHE A 83 0.62 -13.71 -16.73
CA PHE A 83 1.42 -14.76 -16.09
C PHE A 83 1.33 -16.14 -16.69
N MET A 84 2.43 -16.69 -17.18
CA MET A 84 2.63 -18.14 -17.09
C MET A 84 2.93 -18.48 -15.63
N PRO A 85 2.17 -19.38 -14.97
CA PRO A 85 2.36 -19.73 -13.55
C PRO A 85 3.81 -20.05 -13.18
N GLU A 86 4.53 -20.72 -14.08
CA GLU A 86 5.92 -21.14 -13.92
C GLU A 86 6.87 -19.94 -13.78
N THR A 87 6.52 -18.81 -14.37
CA THR A 87 7.30 -17.56 -14.27
C THR A 87 7.20 -16.99 -12.86
N ILE A 88 6.01 -17.08 -12.25
CA ILE A 88 5.76 -16.56 -10.90
C ILE A 88 6.47 -17.45 -9.86
N GLU A 89 6.44 -18.76 -10.04
CA GLU A 89 7.16 -19.69 -9.16
C GLU A 89 8.67 -19.46 -9.19
N ARG A 90 9.26 -19.31 -10.39
CA ARG A 90 10.68 -18.99 -10.54
C ARG A 90 11.04 -17.65 -9.89
N LEU A 91 10.18 -16.64 -10.05
CA LEU A 91 10.41 -15.33 -9.43
C LEU A 91 10.25 -15.40 -7.91
N GLN A 92 9.30 -16.18 -7.37
CA GLN A 92 9.17 -16.43 -5.93
C GLN A 92 10.46 -17.05 -5.37
N TYR A 93 11.00 -18.07 -6.04
CA TYR A 93 12.26 -18.69 -5.62
C TYR A 93 13.43 -17.71 -5.64
N LEU A 94 13.56 -16.89 -6.70
CA LEU A 94 14.61 -15.87 -6.78
C LEU A 94 14.49 -14.82 -5.67
N VAL A 95 13.26 -14.41 -5.32
CA VAL A 95 13.03 -13.52 -4.18
C VAL A 95 13.47 -14.20 -2.88
N LEU A 96 13.04 -15.42 -2.63
CA LEU A 96 13.42 -16.19 -1.44
C LEU A 96 14.95 -16.33 -1.31
N GLU A 97 15.62 -16.70 -2.39
CA GLU A 97 17.09 -16.81 -2.45
C GLU A 97 17.75 -15.46 -2.13
N SER A 98 17.30 -14.38 -2.79
CA SER A 98 17.85 -13.03 -2.53
C SER A 98 17.66 -12.60 -1.08
N LEU A 99 16.56 -13.00 -0.43
CA LEU A 99 16.30 -12.71 0.97
C LEU A 99 17.05 -13.65 1.93
N GLY A 100 17.74 -14.68 1.40
CA GLY A 100 18.36 -15.74 2.20
C GLY A 100 17.33 -16.53 3.00
N TRP A 101 16.11 -16.67 2.48
CA TRP A 101 14.96 -17.30 3.13
C TRP A 101 14.51 -16.63 4.45
N ARG A 102 15.06 -15.46 4.79
CA ARG A 102 14.71 -14.69 5.99
C ARG A 102 13.46 -13.85 5.73
N MET A 103 12.32 -14.52 5.72
CA MET A 103 11.01 -13.93 5.41
C MET A 103 10.37 -13.23 6.60
N ARG A 104 10.67 -13.67 7.84
CA ARG A 104 10.19 -12.99 9.06
C ARG A 104 10.91 -11.67 9.29
N SER A 105 10.51 -10.64 8.55
CA SER A 105 10.98 -9.27 8.76
C SER A 105 10.17 -8.65 9.90
N ILE A 106 10.85 -7.96 10.82
CA ILE A 106 10.17 -7.23 11.88
C ILE A 106 9.44 -6.03 11.25
N THR A 107 8.13 -5.91 11.50
CA THR A 107 7.30 -4.82 10.98
C THR A 107 7.07 -3.76 12.06
N PRO A 108 6.81 -2.49 11.69
CA PRO A 108 6.45 -1.45 12.66
C PRO A 108 5.18 -1.80 13.44
N PHE A 109 4.26 -2.56 12.85
CA PHE A 109 3.02 -3.02 13.50
C PHE A 109 3.30 -3.83 14.78
N ALA A 110 4.36 -4.66 14.79
CA ALA A 110 4.75 -5.42 15.97
C ALA A 110 5.23 -4.53 17.14
N PHE A 111 5.74 -3.34 16.85
CA PHE A 111 6.17 -2.38 17.86
C PHE A 111 5.04 -1.50 18.37
N LEU A 112 3.93 -1.34 17.61
CA LEU A 112 2.78 -0.58 18.08
C LEU A 112 2.24 -1.15 19.39
N ASP A 113 2.06 -2.46 19.45
CA ASP A 113 1.54 -3.13 20.65
C ASP A 113 2.48 -2.96 21.86
N TYR A 114 3.80 -2.93 21.62
CA TYR A 114 4.79 -2.65 22.65
C TYR A 114 4.71 -1.22 23.20
N PHE A 115 4.59 -0.22 22.33
CA PHE A 115 4.49 1.17 22.79
C PHE A 115 3.14 1.44 23.46
N LEU A 116 2.06 0.85 22.95
CA LEU A 116 0.73 0.98 23.52
C LEU A 116 0.61 0.34 24.91
N SER A 117 1.31 -0.76 25.17
CA SER A 117 1.33 -1.38 26.51
C SER A 117 2.09 -0.57 27.55
N SER A 118 2.99 0.31 27.10
CA SER A 118 3.74 1.24 27.95
C SER A 118 2.99 2.56 28.18
N PHE A 119 1.84 2.75 27.53
CA PHE A 119 1.07 3.98 27.63
C PHE A 119 0.28 4.01 28.96
N PRO A 120 0.29 5.13 29.69
CA PRO A 120 -0.36 5.20 31.01
C PRO A 120 -1.90 5.11 30.97
N SER A 121 -2.54 5.25 29.81
CA SER A 121 -3.99 5.29 29.77
C SER A 121 -4.63 3.94 30.07
N THR A 122 -5.62 3.97 30.95
CA THR A 122 -6.41 2.78 31.32
C THR A 122 -7.58 2.53 30.36
N ASP A 123 -7.89 3.47 29.46
CA ASP A 123 -9.03 3.35 28.54
C ASP A 123 -8.67 2.51 27.30
N PRO A 124 -9.24 1.29 27.16
CA PRO A 124 -8.99 0.43 26.00
C PRO A 124 -9.46 1.06 24.69
N ARG A 125 -10.39 2.02 24.72
CA ARG A 125 -10.86 2.71 23.52
C ARG A 125 -9.77 3.63 22.96
N GLN A 126 -9.11 4.39 23.81
CA GLN A 126 -8.00 5.27 23.39
C GLN A 126 -6.85 4.44 22.78
N VAL A 127 -6.50 3.31 23.40
CA VAL A 127 -5.46 2.40 22.89
C VAL A 127 -5.83 1.89 21.49
N ARG A 128 -7.08 1.47 21.28
CA ARG A 128 -7.55 1.02 19.97
C ARG A 128 -7.52 2.15 18.95
N ASP A 129 -8.03 3.33 19.29
CA ASP A 129 -8.10 4.46 18.36
C ASP A 129 -6.70 4.94 17.96
N LEU A 130 -5.74 4.95 18.90
CA LEU A 130 -4.32 5.18 18.63
C LEU A 130 -3.73 4.12 17.69
N LYS A 131 -4.01 2.83 17.96
CA LYS A 131 -3.52 1.71 17.14
C LYS A 131 -4.04 1.81 15.71
N ASP A 132 -5.33 2.10 15.55
CA ASP A 132 -5.98 2.21 14.24
C ASP A 132 -5.42 3.41 13.46
N ARG A 133 -5.29 4.58 14.13
CA ARG A 133 -4.73 5.77 13.49
C ARG A 133 -3.26 5.58 13.11
N ALA A 134 -2.45 5.02 13.99
CA ALA A 134 -1.04 4.72 13.71
C ALA A 134 -0.90 3.69 12.58
N SER A 135 -1.70 2.62 12.59
CA SER A 135 -1.69 1.59 11.54
C SER A 135 -2.06 2.17 10.17
N LYS A 136 -3.04 3.07 10.13
CA LYS A 136 -3.41 3.81 8.93
C LYS A 136 -2.27 4.70 8.44
N THR A 137 -1.60 5.42 9.34
CA THR A 137 -0.43 6.25 8.99
C THR A 137 0.73 5.40 8.46
N LEU A 138 1.03 4.27 9.10
CA LEU A 138 2.06 3.32 8.63
C LEU A 138 1.76 2.77 7.24
N PHE A 139 0.48 2.47 6.97
CA PHE A 139 0.05 2.05 5.65
C PHE A 139 0.24 3.14 4.61
N GLN A 140 -0.11 4.38 4.98
CA GLN A 140 -0.08 5.52 4.08
C GLN A 140 1.34 6.01 3.79
N GLU A 141 2.21 5.95 4.80
CA GLU A 141 3.55 6.53 4.84
C GLU A 141 4.59 5.44 5.08
N MET A 142 4.77 4.58 4.08
CA MET A 142 5.82 3.58 4.05
C MET A 142 7.22 4.25 4.01
N LEU A 143 7.73 4.60 5.18
CA LEU A 143 9.06 5.20 5.34
C LEU A 143 10.14 4.11 5.27
N LEU A 144 11.00 4.19 4.26
CA LEU A 144 12.16 3.33 4.13
C LEU A 144 13.40 4.01 4.72
N GLY A 145 14.35 3.20 5.19
CA GLY A 145 15.62 3.68 5.76
C GLY A 145 15.63 3.94 7.27
N PHE A 146 14.47 3.90 7.94
CA PHE A 146 14.37 3.93 9.39
C PHE A 146 14.19 2.52 9.97
N LYS A 147 14.61 2.33 11.23
CA LYS A 147 14.32 1.08 11.96
C LYS A 147 12.80 0.96 12.16
N PRO A 148 12.20 -0.24 12.07
CA PRO A 148 10.78 -0.42 12.28
C PRO A 148 10.25 0.12 13.61
N SER A 149 11.07 0.08 14.67
CA SER A 149 10.73 0.67 15.98
C SER A 149 10.60 2.19 15.93
N VAL A 150 11.50 2.87 15.21
CA VAL A 150 11.47 4.33 15.02
C VAL A 150 10.24 4.73 14.21
N ILE A 151 9.93 3.99 13.15
CA ILE A 151 8.74 4.25 12.31
C ILE A 151 7.46 4.08 13.15
N ALA A 152 7.38 3.02 13.96
CA ALA A 152 6.24 2.76 14.83
C ALA A 152 6.06 3.87 15.88
N ALA A 153 7.14 4.27 16.55
CA ALA A 153 7.13 5.36 17.51
C ALA A 153 6.68 6.68 16.88
N SER A 154 7.19 7.02 15.68
CA SER A 154 6.76 8.22 14.94
C SER A 154 5.28 8.16 14.55
N ALA A 155 4.79 7.00 14.12
CA ALA A 155 3.38 6.83 13.74
C ALA A 155 2.44 6.98 14.94
N LEU A 156 2.84 6.43 16.09
CA LEU A 156 2.06 6.53 17.31
C LEU A 156 2.10 7.95 17.89
N HIS A 157 3.25 8.61 17.81
CA HIS A 157 3.40 10.03 18.15
C HIS A 157 2.50 10.93 17.29
N PHE A 158 2.49 10.71 15.98
CA PHE A 158 1.58 11.42 15.10
C PHE A 158 0.10 11.15 15.45
N ALA A 159 -0.27 9.90 15.73
CA ALA A 159 -1.63 9.53 16.12
C ALA A 159 -2.06 10.20 17.45
N ALA A 160 -1.17 10.25 18.43
CA ALA A 160 -1.43 10.88 19.72
C ALA A 160 -1.59 12.40 19.59
N PHE A 161 -0.75 13.04 18.77
CA PHE A 161 -0.87 14.47 18.49
C PHE A 161 -2.21 14.81 17.81
N ASP A 162 -2.64 13.98 16.87
CA ASP A 162 -3.86 14.18 16.06
C ASP A 162 -5.15 13.92 16.85
N LEU A 163 -5.18 12.85 17.67
CA LEU A 163 -6.39 12.43 18.39
C LEU A 163 -6.50 13.00 19.81
N PHE A 164 -5.38 13.17 20.50
CA PHE A 164 -5.34 13.49 21.93
C PHE A 164 -4.32 14.61 22.25
N PRO A 165 -4.43 15.81 21.64
CA PRO A 165 -3.44 16.88 21.79
C PRO A 165 -3.23 17.33 23.24
N ALA A 166 -4.25 17.21 24.10
CA ALA A 166 -4.14 17.55 25.53
C ALA A 166 -3.28 16.57 26.35
N GLN A 167 -3.22 15.29 25.95
CA GLN A 167 -2.46 14.23 26.64
C GLN A 167 -1.13 13.90 25.92
N PHE A 168 -0.85 14.64 24.84
CA PHE A 168 0.31 14.40 23.99
C PHE A 168 1.66 14.52 24.72
N PRO A 169 1.89 15.47 25.65
CA PRO A 169 3.16 15.52 26.40
C PRO A 169 3.44 14.24 27.21
N ASP A 170 2.41 13.65 27.82
CA ASP A 170 2.53 12.39 28.57
C ASP A 170 2.87 11.22 27.63
N PHE A 171 2.28 11.23 26.43
CA PHE A 171 2.59 10.27 25.38
C PHE A 171 4.04 10.40 24.90
N GLU A 172 4.51 11.61 24.65
CA GLU A 172 5.86 11.89 24.18
C GLU A 172 6.92 11.45 25.21
N ALA A 173 6.66 11.69 26.50
CA ALA A 173 7.49 11.21 27.59
C ALA A 173 7.55 9.67 27.63
N ALA A 174 6.41 8.99 27.50
CA ALA A 174 6.35 7.52 27.49
C ALA A 174 7.11 6.92 26.30
N VAL A 175 6.96 7.47 25.09
CA VAL A 175 7.71 7.01 23.90
C VAL A 175 9.20 7.29 24.01
N SER A 176 9.59 8.46 24.53
CA SER A 176 11.01 8.82 24.69
C SER A 176 11.70 7.97 25.77
N SER A 177 10.97 7.60 26.82
CA SER A 177 11.46 6.71 27.88
C SER A 177 11.55 5.24 27.45
N SER A 178 10.86 4.86 26.37
CA SER A 178 10.79 3.48 25.91
C SER A 178 11.81 3.16 24.81
N LEU A 179 12.44 1.99 24.94
CA LEU A 179 13.24 1.32 23.90
C LEU A 179 14.59 1.94 23.47
N GLY A 180 15.13 2.94 24.19
CA GLY A 180 16.49 3.45 23.90
C GLY A 180 16.65 3.90 22.44
N LEU A 181 15.60 4.53 21.89
CA LEU A 181 15.58 5.00 20.51
C LEU A 181 16.61 6.12 20.32
N ASP A 182 17.18 6.20 19.12
CA ASP A 182 18.04 7.30 18.71
C ASP A 182 17.17 8.57 18.53
N PRO A 183 17.33 9.60 19.40
CA PRO A 183 16.42 10.74 19.44
C PRO A 183 16.46 11.57 18.15
N GLU A 184 17.63 11.67 17.50
CA GLU A 184 17.77 12.40 16.24
C GLU A 184 17.02 11.69 15.11
N LYS A 185 17.16 10.36 15.00
CA LYS A 185 16.43 9.59 13.98
C LYS A 185 14.94 9.61 14.23
N LEU A 186 14.51 9.57 15.49
CA LEU A 186 13.10 9.68 15.85
C LEU A 186 12.53 11.02 15.42
N ARG A 187 13.22 12.12 15.75
CA ARG A 187 12.80 13.48 15.39
C ARG A 187 12.69 13.68 13.88
N VAL A 188 13.68 13.20 13.13
CA VAL A 188 13.66 13.27 11.65
C VAL A 188 12.49 12.46 11.09
N CYS A 189 12.26 11.25 11.59
CA CYS A 189 11.18 10.39 11.13
C CYS A 189 9.79 10.98 11.45
N GLN A 190 9.61 11.55 12.65
CA GLN A 190 8.40 12.28 13.03
C GLN A 190 8.11 13.45 12.09
N GLU A 191 9.14 14.26 11.77
CA GLU A 191 8.97 15.42 10.90
C GLU A 191 8.62 15.03 9.46
N ILE A 192 9.25 13.97 8.93
CA ILE A 192 8.88 13.43 7.62
C ILE A 192 7.42 12.97 7.63
N MET A 193 7.03 12.17 8.63
CA MET A 193 5.68 11.62 8.72
C MET A 193 4.61 12.71 8.83
N ARG A 194 4.88 13.76 9.64
CA ARG A 194 4.01 14.93 9.75
C ARG A 194 3.85 15.66 8.43
N LYS A 195 4.97 15.96 7.73
CA LYS A 195 4.95 16.67 6.44
C LYS A 195 4.15 15.93 5.38
N VAL A 196 4.34 14.62 5.25
CA VAL A 196 3.63 13.86 4.21
C VAL A 196 2.13 13.83 4.49
N ASN A 197 1.72 13.72 5.76
CA ASN A 197 0.31 13.77 6.11
C ASN A 197 -0.31 15.16 5.88
N THR A 198 0.39 16.27 6.20
CA THR A 198 -0.09 17.64 5.91
C THR A 198 -0.32 17.83 4.40
N ASN A 199 0.66 17.49 3.56
CA ASN A 199 0.54 17.61 2.10
C ASN A 199 -0.63 16.79 1.54
N ARG A 200 -0.98 15.67 2.18
CA ARG A 200 -2.14 14.86 1.81
C ARG A 200 -3.46 15.45 2.24
N CYS A 201 -3.54 16.04 3.43
CA CYS A 201 -4.71 16.80 3.86
C CYS A 201 -4.97 17.95 2.89
N ASP A 202 -3.93 18.66 2.46
CA ASP A 202 -4.05 19.75 1.48
C ASP A 202 -4.54 19.21 0.12
N LEU A 203 -3.98 18.10 -0.36
CA LEU A 203 -4.43 17.46 -1.60
C LEU A 203 -5.86 16.91 -1.51
N ALA A 204 -6.25 16.35 -0.37
CA ALA A 204 -7.60 15.85 -0.14
C ALA A 204 -8.62 16.99 -0.04
N ALA A 205 -8.26 18.09 0.62
CA ALA A 205 -9.05 19.32 0.66
C ALA A 205 -9.22 19.92 -0.75
N ALA A 206 -8.13 20.00 -1.53
CA ALA A 206 -8.18 20.44 -2.92
C ALA A 206 -9.08 19.54 -3.79
N LYS A 207 -9.00 18.21 -3.64
CA LYS A 207 -9.88 17.26 -4.33
C LYS A 207 -11.35 17.41 -3.93
N LYS A 208 -11.63 17.70 -2.65
CA LYS A 208 -13.00 17.93 -2.16
C LYS A 208 -13.60 19.22 -2.70
N VAL A 209 -12.79 20.27 -2.86
CA VAL A 209 -13.20 21.53 -3.51
C VAL A 209 -13.52 21.31 -5.00
N VAL A 210 -12.68 20.56 -5.72
CA VAL A 210 -12.90 20.22 -7.14
C VAL A 210 -14.11 19.30 -7.34
N SER A 211 -14.38 18.39 -6.40
CA SER A 211 -15.56 17.52 -6.46
C SER A 211 -16.87 18.21 -6.03
N GLY A 212 -16.78 19.34 -5.32
CA GLY A 212 -17.94 20.09 -4.81
C GLY A 212 -18.50 21.13 -5.80
N SER A 213 -17.87 21.34 -6.96
CA SER A 213 -18.30 22.35 -7.94
C SER A 213 -19.30 21.85 -9.00
N TYR A 214 -19.78 20.61 -8.91
CA TYR A 214 -20.88 20.15 -9.77
C TYR A 214 -22.22 20.30 -9.05
N THR A 215 -22.73 21.53 -9.00
CA THR A 215 -24.18 21.75 -8.90
C THR A 215 -24.76 21.62 -10.30
N PRO A 216 -25.62 20.62 -10.59
CA PRO A 216 -26.38 20.60 -11.83
C PRO A 216 -27.32 21.81 -11.80
N LEU A 217 -27.09 22.76 -12.71
CA LEU A 217 -28.03 23.85 -12.94
C LEU A 217 -29.32 23.23 -13.48
N ALA A 218 -30.39 23.31 -12.70
CA ALA A 218 -31.68 22.75 -13.05
C ALA A 218 -32.37 23.55 -14.18
N ALA A 219 -32.89 22.79 -15.14
CA ALA A 219 -34.20 22.91 -15.78
C ALA A 219 -34.69 24.28 -16.29
N MET A 220 -34.64 24.44 -17.62
CA MET A 220 -35.56 25.14 -18.53
C MET A 220 -35.07 24.72 -19.93
N GLU A 221 -35.81 24.14 -20.88
CA GLU A 221 -37.20 24.30 -21.26
C GLU A 221 -37.79 23.03 -21.90
N HIS A 222 -39.11 23.06 -22.03
CA HIS A 222 -40.00 22.14 -22.73
C HIS A 222 -39.69 21.91 -24.21
N GLY A 223 -40.13 20.76 -24.72
CA GLY A 223 -40.51 20.58 -26.13
C GLY A 223 -40.15 19.22 -26.70
N GLY A 224 -41.02 18.24 -26.52
CA GLY A 224 -40.98 17.02 -27.33
C GLY A 224 -41.57 17.27 -28.71
N GLU A 225 -41.09 16.55 -29.73
CA GLU A 225 -41.88 15.61 -30.51
C GLU A 225 -40.96 14.78 -31.42
N GLY A 226 -41.47 13.65 -31.93
CA GLY A 226 -40.72 12.54 -32.52
C GLY A 226 -40.09 12.84 -33.88
N ASP A 227 -39.13 12.00 -34.29
CA ASP A 227 -39.41 11.05 -35.36
C ASP A 227 -38.33 9.97 -35.56
N THR A 228 -38.81 8.87 -36.11
CA THR A 228 -38.19 7.58 -36.46
C THR A 228 -37.04 7.71 -37.48
N ILE A 229 -36.08 6.76 -37.49
CA ILE A 229 -35.59 6.01 -38.68
C ILE A 229 -34.49 4.98 -38.30
N ALA A 230 -34.59 3.83 -38.96
CA ALA A 230 -33.76 2.64 -38.86
C ALA A 230 -32.31 2.79 -39.41
N GLY A 231 -31.43 1.86 -39.04
CA GLY A 231 -30.13 1.67 -39.68
C GLY A 231 -29.34 0.47 -39.15
N SER A 232 -29.43 -0.66 -39.86
CA SER A 232 -28.63 -1.87 -39.69
C SER A 232 -27.15 -1.66 -40.03
N GLY A 233 -26.24 -2.43 -39.43
CA GLY A 233 -24.83 -2.48 -39.86
C GLY A 233 -23.98 -3.48 -39.09
N SER A 234 -23.59 -4.56 -39.76
CA SER A 234 -22.79 -5.71 -39.34
C SER A 234 -21.29 -5.58 -39.66
N GLY A 235 -20.43 -6.34 -38.95
CA GLY A 235 -19.06 -6.73 -39.37
C GLY A 235 -18.05 -6.72 -38.21
N SER A 236 -17.56 -7.87 -37.69
CA SER A 236 -16.34 -8.63 -38.10
C SER A 236 -15.08 -7.74 -38.18
N ASP A 237 -13.94 -8.00 -37.56
CA ASP A 237 -13.04 -9.17 -37.61
C ASP A 237 -11.81 -8.79 -36.73
N GLY A 238 -11.19 -9.65 -35.93
CA GLY A 238 -9.95 -10.32 -36.35
C GLY A 238 -8.94 -10.40 -35.18
N ARG A 239 -8.32 -11.58 -35.03
CA ARG A 239 -7.33 -11.97 -34.02
C ARG A 239 -5.92 -11.48 -34.37
N ASP A 240 -5.08 -11.24 -33.36
CA ASP A 240 -3.63 -11.41 -33.48
C ASP A 240 -3.00 -11.83 -32.14
N ASP A 241 -2.66 -13.12 -32.02
CA ASP A 241 -2.03 -13.75 -30.85
C ASP A 241 -0.51 -13.84 -31.07
N GLY A 242 0.22 -12.77 -30.72
CA GLY A 242 1.69 -12.75 -30.72
C GLY A 242 2.30 -13.40 -29.48
N LYS A 243 2.46 -14.74 -29.47
CA LYS A 243 3.10 -15.48 -28.37
C LYS A 243 4.64 -15.47 -28.52
N ALA A 244 5.33 -14.56 -27.83
CA ALA A 244 6.79 -14.53 -27.79
C ALA A 244 7.34 -15.49 -26.71
N THR A 245 7.95 -16.59 -27.16
CA THR A 245 8.67 -17.56 -26.31
C THR A 245 10.12 -17.10 -26.11
N PHE A 246 10.58 -16.97 -24.86
CA PHE A 246 11.99 -16.67 -24.54
C PHE A 246 12.66 -17.85 -23.82
N GLN A 247 13.72 -18.39 -24.43
CA GLN A 247 14.64 -19.33 -23.80
C GLN A 247 15.67 -18.57 -22.97
N ILE A 248 15.97 -19.06 -21.76
CA ILE A 248 17.02 -18.52 -20.89
C ILE A 248 18.23 -19.45 -21.00
N VAL A 249 19.37 -18.90 -21.43
CA VAL A 249 20.67 -19.59 -21.41
C VAL A 249 21.27 -19.47 -20.01
N PRO A 250 21.67 -20.58 -19.36
CA PRO A 250 22.34 -20.53 -18.07
C PRO A 250 23.77 -20.01 -18.22
N THR A 251 24.16 -19.07 -17.37
CA THR A 251 25.56 -18.64 -17.21
C THR A 251 26.18 -19.46 -16.08
N LYS A 252 27.35 -20.03 -16.37
CA LYS A 252 28.20 -20.79 -15.43
C LYS A 252 28.70 -19.92 -14.29
#